data_AF-A0A2V5PUL6-F1
#
_entry.id   AF-A0A2V5PUL6-F1
#
_cell.length_a   1.000
_cell.length_b   1.000
_cell.length_c   1.000
_cell.angle_alpha   90.00
_cell.angle_beta   90.00
_cell.angle_gamma   90.00
#
_symmetry.space_group_name_H-M   'P 1'
#
loop_
_entity.id
_entity.type
_entity.pdbx_description
1 polymer ?
#
loop_
_entity_poly.entity_id
_entity_poly.type
_entity_poly.pdbx_seq_one_letter_code
_entity_poly.pdbx_strand_id
1 'polypeptide(L)'
;MLGPNPVPQTQPATSDQSRAEAVEGRLQTAQESKWLSRPRVLWAWALGFSFLLSIFAIFNGGYIGGDYNTHLARILNPNRFFDFSMGDPPIYDLIGHGLFRLIGKNNGFIITYSIIELVVNTVALWWFFLYTERRFRSPILHLAFVLFVTFLPARLIHVVAIGTDWMTIPVFVLLLFRFDKFLSEETSTLKNAALLGLVLTLGIWSKYNFMAFPPALFIIFLFLWWNRRWPLKRFVAICALSLVAPSALVLHDFWQSTRVPDAAAKTIWIPKGGAPSQPEYTYRDLLLLKKRDIELFSAPEFYIRKASDPYTFGFREAHRHSFLALEHMGVFTDTHNHFQELPGAQSIDRFLIPDYKVRRSGKTEIMVASMTLGTIWTLLALIGTPWILFGAVRHLWKDKLEHEDVALLLGTAFFLLMFLLIPFLYWSALTGSWQSRLYMISLLCFFLAGFLLLDRTVVAKWPKLAFDVLTLVIVQCGITVLMAA
;
A
#
# COMPACT_ATOMS: atom_id res chain seq x y z
N MET A 1 -29.72 -52.12 -47.28
CA MET A 1 -28.25 -51.95 -47.30
C MET A 1 -27.96 -50.54 -47.77
N LEU A 2 -27.67 -49.64 -46.84
CA LEU A 2 -27.32 -48.23 -47.10
C LEU A 2 -25.80 -48.12 -47.05
N GLY A 3 -25.18 -47.66 -48.14
CA GLY A 3 -23.74 -47.45 -48.25
C GLY A 3 -23.26 -46.19 -47.50
N PRO A 4 -21.97 -46.09 -47.16
CA PRO A 4 -21.43 -44.97 -46.38
C PRO A 4 -21.28 -43.71 -47.23
N ASN A 5 -21.59 -42.55 -46.63
CA ASN A 5 -21.40 -41.23 -47.23
C ASN A 5 -19.91 -40.90 -47.45
N PRO A 6 -19.56 -40.17 -48.53
CA PRO A 6 -18.19 -39.76 -48.78
C PRO A 6 -17.73 -38.68 -47.78
N VAL A 7 -16.48 -38.82 -47.33
CA VAL A 7 -15.77 -37.88 -46.46
C VAL A 7 -15.37 -36.64 -47.27
N PRO A 8 -15.57 -35.40 -46.76
CA PRO A 8 -15.12 -34.20 -47.46
C PRO A 8 -13.59 -34.14 -47.47
N GLN A 9 -12.99 -34.01 -48.65
CA GLN A 9 -11.57 -33.70 -48.80
C GLN A 9 -11.34 -32.23 -48.43
N THR A 10 -10.67 -32.00 -47.30
CA THR A 10 -10.11 -30.69 -46.93
C THR A 10 -8.93 -30.38 -47.86
N GLN A 11 -9.09 -29.35 -48.70
CA GLN A 11 -7.99 -28.83 -49.50
C GLN A 11 -6.93 -28.18 -48.60
N PRO A 12 -5.63 -28.37 -48.87
CA PRO A 12 -4.57 -27.70 -48.14
C PRO A 12 -4.59 -26.19 -48.43
N ALA A 13 -4.61 -25.38 -47.37
CA ALA A 13 -4.52 -23.92 -47.48
C ALA A 13 -3.26 -23.54 -48.28
N THR A 14 -3.46 -22.76 -49.34
CA THR A 14 -2.37 -22.29 -50.21
C THR A 14 -1.46 -21.33 -49.43
N SER A 15 -0.15 -21.37 -49.70
CA SER A 15 0.88 -20.63 -48.95
C SER A 15 0.62 -19.12 -48.86
N ASP A 16 -0.12 -18.56 -49.81
CA ASP A 16 -0.44 -17.13 -49.86
C ASP A 16 -1.55 -16.73 -48.87
N GLN A 17 -2.51 -17.62 -48.58
CA GLN A 17 -3.51 -17.38 -47.53
C GLN A 17 -2.88 -17.37 -46.13
N SER A 18 -1.94 -18.29 -45.86
CA SER A 18 -1.21 -18.30 -44.59
C SER A 18 -0.32 -17.05 -44.38
N ARG A 19 0.15 -16.45 -45.48
CA ARG A 19 0.94 -15.21 -45.45
C ARG A 19 0.06 -13.99 -45.22
N ALA A 20 -1.11 -13.93 -45.84
CA ALA A 20 -2.08 -12.85 -45.63
C ALA A 20 -2.57 -12.81 -44.18
N GLU A 21 -2.97 -13.96 -43.62
CA GLU A 21 -3.42 -14.06 -42.21
C GLU A 21 -2.30 -13.71 -41.20
N ALA A 22 -1.05 -14.08 -41.49
CA ALA A 22 0.09 -13.73 -40.64
C ALA A 22 0.44 -12.23 -40.68
N VAL A 23 0.21 -11.57 -41.82
CA VAL A 23 0.41 -10.12 -41.98
C VAL A 23 -0.73 -9.35 -41.31
N GLU A 24 -1.98 -9.82 -41.45
CA GLU A 24 -3.16 -9.22 -40.83
C GLU A 24 -3.13 -9.35 -39.30
N GLY A 25 -2.69 -10.51 -38.78
CA GLY A 25 -2.42 -10.70 -37.34
C GLY A 25 -1.28 -9.82 -36.80
N ARG A 26 -0.24 -9.55 -37.59
CA ARG A 26 0.84 -8.61 -37.23
C ARG A 26 0.39 -7.14 -37.26
N LEU A 27 -0.49 -6.78 -38.19
CA LEU A 27 -1.06 -5.43 -38.26
C LEU A 27 -2.03 -5.16 -37.11
N GLN A 28 -2.89 -6.13 -36.74
CA GLN A 28 -3.75 -6.02 -35.57
C GLN A 28 -2.96 -5.89 -34.26
N THR A 29 -1.93 -6.71 -34.05
CA THR A 29 -1.07 -6.62 -32.84
C THR A 29 -0.24 -5.32 -32.81
N ALA A 30 0.23 -4.82 -33.95
CA ALA A 30 0.92 -3.53 -34.03
C ALA A 30 -0.01 -2.33 -33.82
N GLN A 31 -1.28 -2.44 -34.22
CA GLN A 31 -2.29 -1.41 -34.04
C GLN A 31 -2.82 -1.39 -32.59
N GLU A 32 -3.00 -2.56 -31.96
CA GLU A 32 -3.29 -2.68 -30.52
C GLU A 32 -2.16 -2.13 -29.65
N SER A 33 -0.88 -2.34 -30.02
CA SER A 33 0.25 -1.79 -29.25
C SER A 33 0.33 -0.26 -29.32
N LYS A 34 -0.08 0.36 -30.44
CA LYS A 34 -0.14 1.82 -30.59
C LYS A 34 -1.20 2.46 -29.70
N TRP A 35 -2.37 1.83 -29.52
CA TRP A 35 -3.42 2.36 -28.63
C TRP A 35 -3.08 2.18 -27.15
N LEU A 36 -2.42 1.08 -26.78
CA LEU A 36 -1.91 0.83 -25.42
C LEU A 36 -0.77 1.79 -25.01
N SER A 37 -0.06 2.41 -25.97
CA SER A 37 1.06 3.31 -25.68
C SER A 37 0.64 4.70 -25.15
N ARG A 38 -0.56 5.20 -25.49
CA ARG A 38 -0.97 6.59 -25.20
C ARG A 38 -1.29 6.86 -23.73
N PRO A 39 -2.01 5.99 -22.99
CA PRO A 39 -2.29 6.21 -21.57
C PRO A 39 -1.03 6.13 -20.70
N ARG A 40 -0.09 5.25 -21.05
CA ARG A 40 1.15 5.03 -20.30
C ARG A 40 2.07 6.24 -20.29
N VAL A 41 2.04 7.05 -21.35
CA VAL A 41 2.73 8.36 -21.37
C VAL A 41 2.17 9.25 -20.27
N LEU A 42 0.84 9.33 -20.12
CA LEU A 42 0.20 10.12 -19.06
C LEU A 42 0.53 9.60 -17.66
N TRP A 43 0.70 8.28 -17.49
CA TRP A 43 1.18 7.72 -16.22
C TRP A 43 2.61 8.17 -15.90
N ALA A 44 3.50 8.15 -16.90
CA ALA A 44 4.87 8.61 -16.73
C ALA A 44 4.91 10.11 -16.38
N TRP A 45 4.07 10.94 -17.02
CA TRP A 45 3.91 12.36 -16.65
C TRP A 45 3.40 12.53 -15.21
N ALA A 46 2.38 11.78 -14.81
CA ALA A 46 1.82 11.84 -13.46
C ALA A 46 2.86 11.45 -12.40
N LEU A 47 3.55 10.32 -12.62
CA LEU A 47 4.60 9.84 -11.73
C LEU A 47 5.79 10.81 -11.70
N GLY A 48 6.19 11.37 -12.85
CA GLY A 48 7.25 12.37 -12.94
C GLY A 48 6.90 13.66 -12.20
N PHE A 49 5.67 14.16 -12.33
CA PHE A 49 5.23 15.36 -11.62
C PHE A 49 5.12 15.10 -10.11
N SER A 50 4.55 13.97 -9.70
CA SER A 50 4.55 13.55 -8.30
C SER A 50 5.97 13.40 -7.73
N PHE A 51 6.89 12.85 -8.50
CA PHE A 51 8.29 12.72 -8.13
C PHE A 51 8.90 14.10 -7.86
N LEU A 52 8.70 15.08 -8.75
CA LEU A 52 9.20 16.44 -8.57
C LEU A 52 8.63 17.11 -7.31
N LEU A 53 7.33 16.95 -7.04
CA LEU A 53 6.71 17.46 -5.80
C LEU A 53 7.35 16.84 -4.56
N SER A 54 7.57 15.53 -4.56
CA SER A 54 8.23 14.82 -3.46
C SER A 54 9.70 15.24 -3.30
N ILE A 55 10.42 15.48 -4.39
CA ILE A 55 11.79 16.02 -4.34
C ILE A 55 11.80 17.40 -3.68
N PHE A 56 10.90 18.30 -4.08
CA PHE A 56 10.77 19.61 -3.46
C PHE A 56 10.49 19.51 -1.95
N ALA A 57 9.57 18.62 -1.56
CA ALA A 57 9.29 18.35 -0.16
C ALA A 57 10.52 17.83 0.60
N ILE A 58 11.29 16.90 0.03
CA ILE A 58 12.53 16.37 0.63
C ILE A 58 13.53 17.49 0.89
N PHE A 59 13.78 18.37 -0.08
CA PHE A 59 14.68 19.52 0.12
C PHE A 59 14.21 20.49 1.19
N ASN A 60 12.89 20.60 1.39
CA ASN A 60 12.30 21.40 2.46
C ASN A 60 12.20 20.68 3.81
N GLY A 61 12.71 19.44 3.91
CA GLY A 61 12.74 18.68 5.16
C GLY A 61 11.53 17.78 5.37
N GLY A 62 10.79 17.46 4.31
CA GLY A 62 9.64 16.57 4.34
C GLY A 62 9.95 15.17 4.86
N TYR A 63 11.21 14.78 4.84
CA TYR A 63 11.71 13.52 5.38
C TYR A 63 11.60 13.38 6.91
N ILE A 64 11.35 14.49 7.61
CA ILE A 64 11.18 14.52 9.06
C ILE A 64 9.72 14.21 9.41
N GLY A 65 9.47 12.95 9.75
CA GLY A 65 8.20 12.42 10.26
C GLY A 65 8.30 11.87 11.68
N GLY A 66 7.24 11.18 12.13
CA GLY A 66 7.15 10.63 13.48
C GLY A 66 8.28 9.67 13.86
N ASP A 67 8.82 8.90 12.91
CA ASP A 67 9.84 7.88 13.17
C ASP A 67 11.26 8.34 12.82
N TYR A 68 11.43 9.58 12.35
CA TYR A 68 12.71 10.10 11.86
C TYR A 68 13.84 9.91 12.88
N ASN A 69 13.63 10.36 14.11
CA ASN A 69 14.66 10.30 15.16
C ASN A 69 14.98 8.86 15.57
N THR A 70 13.98 7.98 15.58
CA THR A 70 14.14 6.57 15.90
C THR A 70 15.03 5.86 14.90
N HIS A 71 14.75 6.02 13.61
CA HIS A 71 15.54 5.40 12.55
C HIS A 71 16.90 6.05 12.38
N LEU A 72 16.99 7.38 12.45
CA LEU A 72 18.27 8.07 12.37
C LEU A 72 19.23 7.58 13.46
N ALA A 73 18.76 7.42 14.70
CA ALA A 73 19.58 6.91 15.79
C ALA A 73 20.08 5.48 15.56
N ARG A 74 19.30 4.62 14.88
CA ARG A 74 19.71 3.25 14.51
C ARG A 74 20.71 3.26 13.37
N ILE A 75 20.43 4.00 12.31
CA ILE A 75 21.31 4.17 11.15
C ILE A 75 22.70 4.65 11.58
N LEU A 76 22.77 5.60 12.52
CA LEU A 76 24.05 6.15 13.00
C LEU A 76 24.78 5.25 14.00
N ASN A 77 24.13 4.23 14.57
CA ASN A 77 24.70 3.38 15.62
C ASN A 77 24.57 1.88 15.29
N PRO A 78 25.67 1.23 14.85
CA PRO A 78 25.67 -0.19 14.50
C PRO A 78 25.19 -1.16 15.58
N ASN A 79 25.35 -0.78 16.85
CA ASN A 79 24.93 -1.61 17.97
C ASN A 79 23.40 -1.68 18.11
N ARG A 80 22.65 -0.88 17.33
CA ARG A 80 21.17 -0.80 17.36
C ARG A 80 20.50 -1.42 16.14
N PHE A 81 21.23 -2.07 15.23
CA PHE A 81 20.60 -2.71 14.06
C PHE A 81 19.67 -3.84 14.48
N PHE A 82 20.16 -4.77 15.29
CA PHE A 82 19.40 -5.89 15.82
C PHE A 82 18.79 -5.58 17.19
N ASP A 83 18.27 -4.36 17.34
CA ASP A 83 17.53 -3.96 18.54
C ASP A 83 16.10 -4.50 18.48
N PHE A 84 15.90 -5.68 19.08
CA PHE A 84 14.59 -6.33 19.16
C PHE A 84 13.63 -5.65 20.17
N SER A 85 14.03 -4.54 20.78
CA SER A 85 13.11 -3.73 21.57
C SER A 85 12.15 -2.90 20.70
N MET A 86 12.47 -2.70 19.43
CA MET A 86 11.73 -1.83 18.52
C MET A 86 10.70 -2.57 17.67
N GLY A 87 9.72 -1.82 17.16
CA GLY A 87 8.64 -2.34 16.31
C GLY A 87 9.01 -2.57 14.85
N ASP A 88 10.27 -2.36 14.46
CA ASP A 88 10.72 -2.42 13.06
C ASP A 88 11.93 -3.34 12.86
N PRO A 89 11.89 -4.22 11.83
CA PRO A 89 13.01 -5.10 11.51
C PRO A 89 14.22 -4.34 10.91
N PRO A 90 15.40 -4.97 10.86
CA PRO A 90 16.68 -4.25 10.72
C PRO A 90 17.02 -3.78 9.30
N ILE A 91 16.36 -4.28 8.24
CA ILE A 91 16.87 -4.08 6.87
C ILE A 91 16.88 -2.60 6.47
N TYR A 92 15.90 -1.84 6.94
CA TYR A 92 15.79 -0.42 6.65
C TYR A 92 17.01 0.33 7.19
N ASP A 93 17.31 0.15 8.47
CA ASP A 93 18.42 0.83 9.11
C ASP A 93 19.78 0.32 8.59
N LEU A 94 19.86 -0.95 8.15
CA LEU A 94 21.07 -1.51 7.52
C LEU A 94 21.36 -0.88 6.15
N ILE A 95 20.34 -0.72 5.29
CA ILE A 95 20.49 -0.04 4.00
C ILE A 95 20.88 1.42 4.23
N GLY A 96 20.17 2.10 5.13
CA GLY A 96 20.50 3.47 5.53
C GLY A 96 21.93 3.60 6.06
N HIS A 97 22.39 2.65 6.89
CA HIS A 97 23.76 2.66 7.40
C HIS A 97 24.81 2.44 6.31
N GLY A 98 24.56 1.53 5.36
CA GLY A 98 25.44 1.33 4.22
C GLY A 98 25.63 2.63 3.43
N LEU A 99 24.53 3.34 3.16
CA LEU A 99 24.57 4.64 2.48
C LEU A 99 25.23 5.72 3.34
N PHE A 100 25.00 5.72 4.66
CA PHE A 100 25.67 6.62 5.60
C PHE A 100 27.19 6.44 5.58
N ARG A 101 27.70 5.20 5.49
CA ARG A 101 29.15 4.96 5.35
C ARG A 101 29.72 5.50 4.05
N LEU A 102 28.93 5.55 2.98
CA LEU A 102 29.36 6.05 1.67
C LEU A 102 29.38 7.58 1.59
N ILE A 103 28.37 8.25 2.17
CA ILE A 103 28.20 9.71 2.05
C ILE A 103 28.80 10.46 3.25
N GLY A 104 28.80 9.84 4.43
CA GLY A 104 29.24 10.44 5.69
C GLY A 104 28.14 11.25 6.39
N LYS A 105 28.54 11.87 7.51
CA LYS A 105 27.65 12.60 8.41
C LYS A 105 27.38 14.03 7.92
N ASN A 106 26.45 14.16 6.98
CA ASN A 106 25.95 15.44 6.48
C ASN A 106 24.47 15.33 6.05
N ASN A 107 23.82 16.46 5.76
CA ASN A 107 22.41 16.46 5.29
C ASN A 107 22.23 15.77 3.94
N GLY A 108 23.28 15.75 3.11
CA GLY A 108 23.29 15.06 1.83
C GLY A 108 22.98 13.57 1.97
N PHE A 109 23.40 12.93 3.08
CA PHE A 109 23.05 11.54 3.37
C PHE A 109 21.52 11.35 3.46
N ILE A 110 20.84 12.11 4.32
CA ILE A 110 19.40 11.94 4.55
C ILE A 110 18.60 12.31 3.31
N ILE A 111 18.96 13.40 2.64
CA ILE A 111 18.33 13.81 1.38
C ILE A 111 18.48 12.70 0.33
N THR A 112 19.69 12.15 0.16
CA THR A 112 19.93 11.06 -0.79
C THR A 112 19.13 9.82 -0.42
N TYR A 113 19.03 9.51 0.88
CA TYR A 113 18.30 8.35 1.34
C TYR A 113 16.81 8.46 1.01
N SER A 114 16.16 9.58 1.35
CA SER A 114 14.76 9.83 0.99
C SER A 114 14.52 9.88 -0.52
N ILE A 115 15.49 10.35 -1.33
CA ILE A 115 15.40 10.28 -2.79
C ILE A 115 15.39 8.83 -3.28
N ILE A 116 16.23 7.95 -2.70
CA ILE A 116 16.24 6.52 -3.05
C ILE A 116 14.89 5.88 -2.71
N GLU A 117 14.34 6.15 -1.53
CA GLU A 117 13.01 5.69 -1.11
C GLU A 117 11.94 6.10 -2.13
N LEU A 118 11.95 7.38 -2.53
CA LEU A 118 11.05 7.94 -3.53
C LEU A 118 11.21 7.24 -4.90
N VAL A 119 12.44 7.05 -5.39
CA VAL A 119 12.71 6.39 -6.68
C VAL A 119 12.15 4.97 -6.68
N VAL A 120 12.49 4.17 -5.66
CA VAL A 120 12.06 2.77 -5.60
C VAL A 120 10.54 2.68 -5.50
N ASN A 121 9.90 3.53 -4.71
CA ASN A 121 8.44 3.53 -4.60
C ASN A 121 7.76 3.96 -5.91
N THR A 122 8.32 4.95 -6.62
CA THR A 122 7.81 5.42 -7.92
C THR A 122 7.90 4.33 -8.99
N VAL A 123 9.01 3.59 -9.02
CA VAL A 123 9.19 2.43 -9.90
C VAL A 123 8.22 1.31 -9.54
N ALA A 124 8.01 1.06 -8.24
CA ALA A 124 7.05 0.06 -7.79
C ALA A 124 5.61 0.39 -8.23
N LEU A 125 5.20 1.66 -8.15
CA LEU A 125 3.89 2.11 -8.62
C LEU A 125 3.72 1.91 -10.13
N TRP A 126 4.75 2.17 -10.94
CA TRP A 126 4.71 1.86 -12.37
C TRP A 126 4.37 0.38 -12.60
N TRP A 127 5.05 -0.53 -11.90
CA TRP A 127 4.79 -1.96 -11.98
C TRP A 127 3.40 -2.35 -11.45
N PHE A 128 2.92 -1.68 -10.39
CA PHE A 128 1.57 -1.86 -9.89
C PHE A 128 0.50 -1.41 -10.90
N PHE A 129 0.74 -0.33 -11.65
CA PHE A 129 -0.17 0.13 -12.69
C PHE A 129 -0.19 -0.84 -13.88
N LEU A 130 0.96 -1.38 -14.27
CA LEU A 130 1.02 -2.46 -15.26
C LEU A 130 0.30 -3.73 -14.79
N TYR A 131 0.39 -4.06 -13.50
CA TYR A 131 -0.31 -5.19 -12.89
C TYR A 131 -1.83 -5.03 -13.01
N THR A 132 -2.34 -3.83 -12.75
CA THR A 132 -3.78 -3.54 -12.68
C THR A 132 -4.42 -3.21 -14.05
N GLU A 133 -3.66 -2.68 -15.00
CA GLU A 133 -4.13 -2.23 -16.33
C GLU A 133 -5.01 -3.26 -17.03
N ARG A 134 -4.56 -4.52 -17.05
CA ARG A 134 -5.19 -5.61 -17.80
C ARG A 134 -6.63 -5.87 -17.42
N ARG A 135 -7.04 -5.43 -16.22
CA ARG A 135 -8.36 -5.75 -15.69
C ARG A 135 -9.42 -4.70 -15.99
N PHE A 136 -9.01 -3.46 -16.19
CA PHE A 136 -9.92 -2.38 -16.50
C PHE A 136 -10.41 -2.52 -17.93
N ARG A 137 -11.73 -2.53 -18.11
CA ARG A 137 -12.36 -2.44 -19.43
C ARG A 137 -12.22 -1.03 -19.99
N SER A 138 -12.31 -0.01 -19.13
CA SER A 138 -12.13 1.38 -19.51
C SER A 138 -10.70 1.87 -19.23
N PRO A 139 -9.89 2.17 -20.27
CA PRO A 139 -8.55 2.73 -20.07
C PRO A 139 -8.60 4.13 -19.44
N ILE A 140 -9.70 4.86 -19.61
CA ILE A 140 -9.92 6.19 -18.99
C ILE A 140 -10.10 6.03 -17.48
N LEU A 141 -10.86 5.03 -17.04
CA LEU A 141 -11.07 4.78 -15.63
C LEU A 141 -9.80 4.24 -14.96
N HIS A 142 -9.00 3.42 -15.67
CA HIS A 142 -7.68 3.04 -15.20
C HIS A 142 -6.74 4.24 -15.08
N LEU A 143 -6.74 5.16 -16.05
CA LEU A 143 -6.01 6.42 -15.95
C LEU A 143 -6.46 7.24 -14.73
N ALA A 144 -7.76 7.31 -14.46
CA ALA A 144 -8.29 7.96 -13.26
C ALA A 144 -7.76 7.28 -11.98
N PHE A 145 -7.76 5.94 -11.91
CA PHE A 145 -7.15 5.21 -10.80
C PHE A 145 -5.66 5.52 -10.63
N VAL A 146 -4.90 5.53 -11.73
CA VAL A 146 -3.46 5.85 -11.73
C VAL A 146 -3.20 7.25 -11.19
N LEU A 147 -3.93 8.26 -11.68
CA LEU A 147 -3.81 9.63 -11.20
C LEU A 147 -4.15 9.73 -9.71
N PHE A 148 -5.27 9.12 -9.31
CA PHE A 148 -5.74 9.13 -7.94
C PHE A 148 -4.70 8.55 -6.97
N VAL A 149 -4.15 7.37 -7.27
CA VAL A 149 -3.12 6.72 -6.42
C VAL A 149 -1.81 7.50 -6.42
N THR A 150 -1.40 8.02 -7.57
CA THR A 150 -0.12 8.77 -7.71
C THR A 150 -0.11 10.01 -6.83
N PHE A 151 -1.22 10.74 -6.80
CA PHE A 151 -1.40 11.97 -6.03
C PHE A 151 -2.19 11.76 -4.75
N LEU A 152 -2.28 10.55 -4.21
CA LEU A 152 -2.91 10.33 -2.91
C LEU A 152 -2.05 10.98 -1.82
N PRO A 153 -2.57 11.92 -1.00
CA PRO A 153 -1.77 12.63 0.00
C PRO A 153 -0.97 11.72 0.93
N ALA A 154 -1.61 10.71 1.52
CA ALA A 154 -0.91 9.72 2.33
C ALA A 154 0.26 9.07 1.59
N ARG A 155 0.10 8.68 0.33
CA ARG A 155 1.19 8.07 -0.45
C ARG A 155 2.34 9.06 -0.63
N LEU A 156 2.05 10.32 -1.00
CA LEU A 156 3.08 11.33 -1.18
C LEU A 156 3.88 11.60 0.11
N ILE A 157 3.22 11.54 1.27
CA ILE A 157 3.86 11.69 2.58
C ILE A 157 4.81 10.52 2.87
N HIS A 158 4.33 9.29 2.69
CA HIS A 158 5.09 8.09 3.06
C HIS A 158 6.27 7.78 2.14
N VAL A 159 6.34 8.40 0.96
CA VAL A 159 7.52 8.28 0.08
C VAL A 159 8.59 9.32 0.34
N VAL A 160 8.29 10.37 1.13
CA VAL A 160 9.29 11.38 1.51
C VAL A 160 9.79 11.16 2.93
N ALA A 161 8.93 10.69 3.84
CA ALA A 161 9.24 10.48 5.26
C ALA A 161 10.18 9.29 5.51
N ILE A 162 11.20 9.51 6.33
CA ILE A 162 12.06 8.44 6.85
C ILE A 162 11.24 7.50 7.74
N GLY A 163 11.18 6.24 7.35
CA GLY A 163 10.46 5.17 8.05
C GLY A 163 10.44 3.88 7.23
N THR A 164 10.10 2.75 7.83
CA THR A 164 10.04 1.45 7.11
C THR A 164 8.92 1.37 6.06
N ASP A 165 7.99 2.34 6.09
CA ASP A 165 6.79 2.41 5.26
C ASP A 165 7.06 2.37 3.74
N TRP A 166 8.15 2.98 3.27
CA TRP A 166 8.42 3.11 1.83
C TRP A 166 8.61 1.75 1.11
N MET A 167 9.09 0.73 1.84
CA MET A 167 9.31 -0.63 1.32
C MET A 167 8.03 -1.45 1.17
N THR A 168 6.92 -1.01 1.77
CA THR A 168 5.67 -1.76 1.76
C THR A 168 5.14 -1.96 0.33
N ILE A 169 5.06 -0.91 -0.48
CA ILE A 169 4.58 -0.98 -1.87
C ILE A 169 5.54 -1.81 -2.75
N PRO A 170 6.87 -1.52 -2.81
CA PRO A 170 7.80 -2.30 -3.62
C PRO A 170 7.78 -3.80 -3.35
N VAL A 171 7.84 -4.20 -2.08
CA VAL A 171 7.84 -5.63 -1.73
C VAL A 171 6.47 -6.26 -2.01
N PHE A 172 5.38 -5.55 -1.76
CA PHE A 172 4.04 -6.05 -2.08
C PHE A 172 3.85 -6.26 -3.60
N VAL A 173 4.28 -5.31 -4.43
CA VAL A 173 4.23 -5.46 -5.89
C VAL A 173 5.06 -6.66 -6.34
N LEU A 174 6.28 -6.81 -5.81
CA LEU A 174 7.12 -7.98 -6.09
C LEU A 174 6.42 -9.28 -5.69
N LEU A 175 5.75 -9.30 -4.54
CA LEU A 175 4.98 -10.45 -4.07
C LEU A 175 3.85 -10.81 -5.04
N LEU A 176 3.08 -9.82 -5.51
CA LEU A 176 2.01 -10.03 -6.48
C LEU A 176 2.52 -10.68 -7.78
N PHE A 177 3.55 -10.11 -8.40
CA PHE A 177 4.13 -10.68 -9.63
C PHE A 177 4.70 -12.10 -9.44
N ARG A 178 5.24 -12.40 -8.26
CA ARG A 178 5.74 -13.76 -7.95
C ARG A 178 4.61 -14.74 -7.69
N PHE A 179 3.53 -14.27 -7.08
CA PHE A 179 2.33 -15.08 -6.88
C PHE A 179 1.65 -15.40 -8.22
N ASP A 180 1.55 -14.43 -9.13
CA ASP A 180 1.03 -14.64 -10.49
C ASP A 180 1.81 -15.72 -11.24
N LYS A 181 3.15 -15.67 -11.18
CA LYS A 181 4.01 -16.72 -11.76
C LYS A 181 3.80 -18.07 -11.10
N PHE A 182 3.60 -18.09 -9.79
CA PHE A 182 3.27 -19.31 -9.07
C PHE A 182 1.92 -19.91 -9.54
N LEU A 183 0.91 -19.09 -9.80
CA LEU A 183 -0.40 -19.54 -10.28
C LEU A 183 -0.38 -20.06 -11.72
N SER A 184 0.38 -19.39 -12.60
CA SER A 184 0.36 -19.61 -14.05
C SER A 184 1.33 -20.69 -14.55
N GLU A 185 2.48 -20.88 -13.90
CA GLU A 185 3.53 -21.79 -14.36
C GLU A 185 3.50 -23.12 -13.58
N GLU A 186 2.62 -24.04 -13.99
CA GLU A 186 2.44 -25.31 -13.28
C GLU A 186 3.70 -26.21 -13.28
N THR A 187 4.57 -26.08 -14.29
CA THR A 187 5.82 -26.84 -14.39
C THR A 187 6.94 -26.32 -13.49
N SER A 188 6.88 -25.04 -13.09
CA SER A 188 7.91 -24.38 -12.27
C SER A 188 7.42 -24.04 -10.85
N THR A 189 6.33 -24.66 -10.39
CA THR A 189 5.64 -24.30 -9.15
C THR A 189 6.56 -24.32 -7.92
N LEU A 190 7.47 -25.29 -7.79
CA LEU A 190 8.37 -25.36 -6.61
C LEU A 190 9.41 -24.22 -6.61
N LYS A 191 9.99 -23.90 -7.76
CA LYS A 191 10.90 -22.75 -7.90
C LYS A 191 10.17 -21.45 -7.59
N ASN A 192 8.97 -21.28 -8.12
CA ASN A 192 8.16 -20.09 -7.87
C ASN A 192 7.70 -20.01 -6.41
N ALA A 193 7.40 -21.14 -5.76
CA ALA A 193 7.13 -21.19 -4.32
C ALA A 193 8.34 -20.78 -3.48
N ALA A 194 9.55 -21.24 -3.82
CA ALA A 194 10.78 -20.82 -3.14
C ALA A 194 11.05 -19.31 -3.32
N LEU A 195 10.89 -18.79 -4.53
CA LEU A 195 11.02 -17.35 -4.80
C LEU A 195 9.97 -16.52 -4.06
N LEU A 196 8.73 -17.03 -3.96
CA LEU A 196 7.68 -16.41 -3.16
C LEU A 196 8.08 -16.36 -1.67
N GLY A 197 8.65 -17.46 -1.15
CA GLY A 197 9.17 -17.51 0.22
C GLY A 197 10.27 -16.48 0.48
N LEU A 198 11.22 -16.34 -0.46
CA LEU A 198 12.27 -15.30 -0.35
C LEU A 198 11.70 -13.88 -0.32
N VAL A 199 10.68 -13.60 -1.13
CA VAL A 199 10.02 -12.28 -1.14
C VAL A 199 9.25 -12.04 0.16
N LEU A 200 8.60 -13.06 0.72
CA LEU A 200 7.93 -12.96 2.03
C LEU A 200 8.94 -12.71 3.14
N THR A 201 10.07 -13.42 3.14
CA THR A 201 11.16 -13.19 4.10
C THR A 201 11.68 -11.75 3.98
N LEU A 202 11.91 -11.27 2.76
CA LEU A 202 12.29 -9.86 2.53
C LEU A 202 11.24 -8.90 3.07
N GLY A 203 9.94 -9.18 2.85
CA GLY A 203 8.85 -8.37 3.36
C GLY A 203 8.82 -8.30 4.88
N ILE A 204 8.91 -9.44 5.56
CA ILE A 204 8.97 -9.50 7.03
C ILE A 204 10.19 -8.76 7.56
N TRP A 205 11.35 -8.91 6.93
CA TRP A 205 12.55 -8.14 7.30
C TRP A 205 12.52 -6.67 6.92
N SER A 206 11.60 -6.26 6.04
CA SER A 206 11.36 -4.85 5.71
C SER A 206 10.38 -4.21 6.67
N LYS A 207 9.30 -4.92 6.99
CA LYS A 207 8.27 -4.48 7.92
C LYS A 207 7.51 -5.67 8.50
N TYR A 208 7.35 -5.73 9.82
CA TYR A 208 6.69 -6.88 10.46
C TYR A 208 5.23 -7.07 10.04
N ASN A 209 4.53 -6.04 9.55
CA ASN A 209 3.16 -6.17 9.05
C ASN A 209 3.01 -7.21 7.91
N PHE A 210 4.10 -7.52 7.19
CA PHE A 210 4.12 -8.61 6.20
C PHE A 210 3.88 -10.01 6.82
N MET A 211 3.94 -10.15 8.15
CA MET A 211 3.54 -11.38 8.86
C MET A 211 2.06 -11.74 8.66
N ALA A 212 1.24 -10.82 8.11
CA ALA A 212 -0.12 -11.12 7.67
C ALA A 212 -0.18 -12.12 6.50
N PHE A 213 0.87 -12.16 5.66
CA PHE A 213 0.83 -12.91 4.41
C PHE A 213 1.07 -14.41 4.56
N PRO A 214 1.98 -14.92 5.42
CA PRO A 214 2.12 -16.35 5.63
C PRO A 214 0.80 -17.10 5.93
N PRO A 215 -0.05 -16.66 6.89
CA PRO A 215 -1.33 -17.33 7.13
C PRO A 215 -2.31 -17.13 5.96
N ALA A 216 -2.36 -15.96 5.33
CA ALA A 216 -3.25 -15.71 4.19
C ALA A 216 -2.90 -16.60 2.98
N LEU A 217 -1.62 -16.73 2.67
CA LEU A 217 -1.11 -17.59 1.59
C LEU A 217 -1.31 -19.06 1.90
N PHE A 218 -1.13 -19.47 3.16
CA PHE A 218 -1.44 -20.85 3.57
C PHE A 218 -2.90 -21.21 3.28
N ILE A 219 -3.84 -20.32 3.62
CA ILE A 219 -5.27 -20.50 3.31
C ILE A 219 -5.48 -20.59 1.79
N ILE A 220 -4.87 -19.71 1.00
CA ILE A 220 -4.97 -19.77 -0.46
C ILE A 220 -4.43 -21.09 -1.00
N PHE A 221 -3.27 -21.56 -0.52
CA PHE A 221 -2.68 -22.84 -0.93
C PHE A 221 -3.54 -24.03 -0.55
N LEU A 222 -4.23 -24.01 0.59
CA LEU A 222 -5.18 -25.06 0.97
C LEU A 222 -6.33 -25.16 -0.04
N PHE A 223 -6.89 -24.03 -0.46
CA PHE A 223 -7.94 -24.01 -1.48
C PHE A 223 -7.44 -24.50 -2.84
N LEU A 224 -6.24 -24.07 -3.26
CA LEU A 224 -5.64 -24.53 -4.51
C LEU A 224 -5.33 -26.03 -4.47
N TRP A 225 -4.79 -26.54 -3.36
CA TRP A 225 -4.53 -27.96 -3.16
C TRP A 225 -5.81 -28.79 -3.29
N TRP A 226 -6.87 -28.35 -2.60
CA TRP A 226 -8.18 -29.01 -2.65
C TRP A 226 -8.77 -29.02 -4.06
N ASN A 227 -8.81 -27.87 -4.71
CA ASN A 227 -9.47 -27.72 -6.02
C ASN A 227 -8.67 -28.36 -7.16
N ARG A 228 -7.34 -28.20 -7.18
CA ARG A 228 -6.46 -28.76 -8.21
C ARG A 228 -6.07 -30.21 -7.95
N ARG A 229 -6.54 -30.78 -6.84
CA ARG A 229 -6.25 -32.17 -6.41
C ARG A 229 -4.76 -32.48 -6.43
N TRP A 230 -3.93 -31.55 -5.97
CA TRP A 230 -2.49 -31.79 -5.97
C TRP A 230 -2.13 -32.94 -5.02
N PRO A 231 -1.12 -33.76 -5.35
CA PRO A 231 -0.57 -34.74 -4.42
C PRO A 231 -0.14 -34.06 -3.12
N LEU A 232 -0.41 -34.68 -1.96
CA LEU A 232 -0.06 -34.11 -0.65
C LEU A 232 1.42 -33.72 -0.56
N LYS A 233 2.32 -34.54 -1.14
CA LYS A 233 3.76 -34.24 -1.21
C LYS A 233 4.05 -32.91 -1.91
N ARG A 234 3.33 -32.60 -3.01
CA ARG A 234 3.47 -31.33 -3.74
C ARG A 234 3.00 -30.15 -2.90
N PHE A 235 1.84 -30.28 -2.25
CA PHE A 235 1.32 -29.24 -1.34
C PHE A 235 2.30 -28.96 -0.19
N VAL A 236 2.77 -30.00 0.50
CA VAL A 236 3.74 -29.88 1.59
C VAL A 236 5.03 -29.22 1.11
N ALA A 237 5.55 -29.60 -0.07
CA ALA A 237 6.75 -28.97 -0.63
C ALA A 237 6.54 -27.48 -0.95
N ILE A 238 5.39 -27.10 -1.51
CA ILE A 238 5.04 -25.70 -1.75
C ILE A 238 5.01 -24.91 -0.44
N CYS A 239 4.29 -25.42 0.57
CA CYS A 239 4.22 -24.79 1.89
C CYS A 239 5.60 -24.70 2.55
N ALA A 240 6.41 -25.75 2.46
CA ALA A 240 7.76 -25.76 3.00
C ALA A 240 8.63 -24.67 2.36
N LEU A 241 8.66 -24.60 1.03
CA LEU A 241 9.51 -23.66 0.29
C LEU A 241 9.06 -22.20 0.41
N SER A 242 7.75 -21.96 0.54
CA SER A 242 7.20 -20.60 0.58
C SER A 242 6.98 -20.06 1.99
N LEU A 243 6.73 -20.91 2.99
CA LEU A 243 6.28 -20.46 4.32
C LEU A 243 7.27 -20.73 5.45
N VAL A 244 8.16 -21.72 5.35
CA VAL A 244 9.04 -22.08 6.48
C VAL A 244 10.01 -20.96 6.82
N ALA A 245 10.77 -20.45 5.85
CA ALA A 245 11.73 -19.38 6.07
C ALA A 245 11.07 -18.09 6.63
N PRO A 246 9.99 -17.54 6.02
CA PRO A 246 9.34 -16.36 6.60
C PRO A 246 8.71 -16.63 7.97
N SER A 247 8.11 -17.80 8.20
CA SER A 247 7.50 -18.10 9.50
C SER A 247 8.54 -18.30 10.61
N ALA A 248 9.63 -19.00 10.31
CA ALA A 248 10.75 -19.16 11.23
C ALA A 248 11.35 -17.82 11.62
N LEU A 249 11.41 -16.88 10.67
CA LEU A 249 11.89 -15.54 10.92
C LEU A 249 10.97 -14.74 11.85
N VAL A 250 9.65 -14.75 11.60
CA VAL A 250 8.67 -14.11 12.51
C VAL A 250 8.79 -14.67 13.92
N LEU A 251 8.87 -16.00 14.04
CA LEU A 251 8.99 -16.68 15.33
C LEU A 251 10.32 -16.35 16.02
N HIS A 252 11.42 -16.31 15.28
CA HIS A 252 12.72 -15.93 15.81
C HIS A 252 12.71 -14.49 16.35
N ASP A 253 12.25 -13.53 15.55
CA ASP A 253 12.26 -12.12 15.92
C ASP A 253 11.32 -11.84 17.10
N PHE A 254 10.14 -12.48 17.11
CA PHE A 254 9.24 -12.45 18.27
C PHE A 254 9.92 -13.04 19.51
N TRP A 255 10.55 -14.20 19.40
CA TRP A 255 11.24 -14.84 20.51
C TRP A 255 12.37 -13.98 21.07
N GLN A 256 13.19 -13.36 20.22
CA GLN A 256 14.24 -12.42 20.66
C GLN A 256 13.64 -11.19 21.34
N SER A 257 12.56 -10.62 20.79
CA SER A 257 11.87 -9.47 21.39
C SER A 257 11.34 -9.80 22.78
N THR A 258 10.79 -11.00 23.00
CA THR A 258 10.30 -11.42 24.34
C THR A 258 11.41 -11.55 25.39
N ARG A 259 12.69 -11.56 25.01
CA ARG A 259 13.83 -11.59 25.95
C ARG A 259 14.30 -10.22 26.38
N VAL A 260 13.87 -9.16 25.68
CA VAL A 260 14.18 -7.78 26.05
C VAL A 260 13.13 -7.26 27.03
N PRO A 261 13.50 -6.68 28.19
CA PRO A 261 12.53 -6.21 29.19
C PRO A 261 11.54 -5.18 28.66
N ASP A 262 12.03 -4.16 27.95
CA ASP A 262 11.23 -3.02 27.47
C ASP A 262 10.81 -3.14 26.00
N ALA A 263 10.79 -4.37 25.47
CA ALA A 263 10.50 -4.59 24.06
C ALA A 263 9.08 -4.18 23.68
N ALA A 264 8.92 -3.62 22.48
CA ALA A 264 7.62 -3.34 21.87
C ALA A 264 6.70 -4.56 21.95
N ALA A 265 7.20 -5.78 21.70
CA ALA A 265 6.40 -7.01 21.82
C ALA A 265 5.77 -7.24 23.21
N LYS A 266 6.26 -6.59 24.26
CA LYS A 266 5.70 -6.61 25.62
C LYS A 266 4.95 -5.34 25.99
N THR A 267 5.41 -4.18 25.51
CA THR A 267 4.96 -2.86 25.96
C THR A 267 3.84 -2.27 25.10
N ILE A 268 3.64 -2.75 23.87
CA ILE A 268 2.57 -2.27 22.99
C ILE A 268 1.19 -2.79 23.38
N TRP A 269 1.10 -3.81 24.23
CA TRP A 269 -0.18 -4.43 24.62
C TRP A 269 -0.73 -3.78 25.88
N ILE A 270 -2.06 -3.69 25.98
CA ILE A 270 -2.72 -3.22 27.20
C ILE A 270 -2.36 -4.17 28.36
N PRO A 271 -1.80 -3.67 29.48
CA PRO A 271 -1.45 -4.51 30.61
C PRO A 271 -2.69 -5.09 31.29
N LYS A 272 -2.53 -6.26 31.94
CA LYS A 272 -3.60 -6.85 32.76
C LYS A 272 -3.99 -5.87 33.88
N GLY A 273 -5.28 -5.54 33.97
CA GLY A 273 -5.78 -4.53 34.91
C GLY A 273 -5.50 -3.09 34.47
N GLY A 274 -5.39 -2.85 33.16
CA GLY A 274 -5.10 -1.53 32.57
C GLY A 274 -5.97 -0.39 33.07
N ALA A 275 -5.49 0.84 32.87
CA ALA A 275 -6.14 2.05 33.35
C ALA A 275 -7.61 2.17 32.89
N PRO A 276 -8.47 2.91 33.61
CA PRO A 276 -9.87 3.09 33.23
C PRO A 276 -10.11 3.66 31.81
N SER A 277 -9.11 4.33 31.23
CA SER A 277 -9.14 4.86 29.86
C SER A 277 -8.75 3.85 28.78
N GLN A 278 -8.49 2.58 29.13
CA GLN A 278 -8.14 1.51 28.21
C GLN A 278 -9.29 0.49 28.06
N PRO A 279 -9.52 -0.05 26.86
CA PRO A 279 -8.79 0.21 25.62
C PRO A 279 -9.15 1.57 25.00
N GLU A 280 -8.21 2.29 24.38
CA GLU A 280 -8.50 3.60 23.76
C GLU A 280 -9.42 3.53 22.53
N TYR A 281 -9.50 2.33 21.94
CA TYR A 281 -10.48 1.95 20.93
C TYR A 281 -11.16 0.64 21.30
N THR A 282 -12.46 0.60 21.12
CA THR A 282 -13.27 -0.61 21.08
C THR A 282 -13.62 -0.96 19.63
N TYR A 283 -14.08 -2.18 19.37
CA TYR A 283 -14.62 -2.54 18.06
C TYR A 283 -15.79 -1.63 17.61
N ARG A 284 -16.53 -1.01 18.54
CA ARG A 284 -17.54 0.00 18.18
C ARG A 284 -16.89 1.25 17.60
N ASP A 285 -15.77 1.68 18.17
CA ASP A 285 -15.01 2.84 17.66
C ASP A 285 -14.35 2.54 16.31
N LEU A 286 -14.04 1.26 16.05
CA LEU A 286 -13.49 0.82 14.77
C LEU A 286 -14.55 0.74 13.66
N LEU A 287 -15.75 0.25 14.00
CA LEU A 287 -16.78 -0.12 13.01
C LEU A 287 -17.88 0.94 12.84
N LEU A 288 -18.09 1.82 13.81
CA LEU A 288 -19.19 2.79 13.81
C LEU A 288 -18.68 4.22 13.76
N LEU A 289 -19.27 5.01 12.86
CA LEU A 289 -19.09 6.46 12.80
C LEU A 289 -19.68 7.13 14.04
N LYS A 290 -19.11 8.27 14.41
CA LYS A 290 -19.53 9.08 15.56
C LYS A 290 -19.90 10.47 15.11
N LYS A 291 -20.81 11.11 15.86
CA LYS A 291 -21.21 12.50 15.61
C LYS A 291 -20.02 13.46 15.61
N ARG A 292 -19.04 13.24 16.51
CA ARG A 292 -17.84 14.07 16.62
C ARG A 292 -16.87 13.92 15.45
N ASP A 293 -17.04 12.93 14.57
CA ASP A 293 -16.18 12.75 13.39
C ASP A 293 -16.24 13.97 12.46
N ILE A 294 -17.33 14.74 12.50
CA ILE A 294 -17.46 15.98 11.74
C ILE A 294 -16.42 17.04 12.12
N GLU A 295 -15.89 17.01 13.35
CA GLU A 295 -14.84 17.92 13.79
C GLU A 295 -13.54 17.71 13.00
N LEU A 296 -13.27 16.49 12.52
CA LEU A 296 -12.07 16.17 11.75
C LEU A 296 -12.06 16.82 10.36
N PHE A 297 -13.21 17.20 9.82
CA PHE A 297 -13.29 17.96 8.56
C PHE A 297 -12.75 19.38 8.69
N SER A 298 -12.39 19.84 9.90
CA SER A 298 -11.57 21.05 10.09
C SER A 298 -10.08 20.84 9.77
N ALA A 299 -9.68 19.62 9.38
CA ALA A 299 -8.30 19.22 9.08
C ALA A 299 -7.30 19.58 10.20
N PRO A 300 -7.50 19.10 11.45
CA PRO A 300 -6.62 19.44 12.56
C PRO A 300 -5.16 19.01 12.32
N GLU A 301 -4.24 19.72 12.96
CA GLU A 301 -2.79 19.43 12.92
C GLU A 301 -2.40 18.47 14.04
N PHE A 302 -1.51 17.52 13.75
CA PHE A 302 -1.14 16.46 14.70
C PHE A 302 -0.39 16.99 15.95
N TYR A 303 0.48 18.00 15.77
CA TYR A 303 1.41 18.47 16.80
C TYR A 303 1.06 19.83 17.42
N ILE A 304 0.12 20.60 16.86
CA ILE A 304 -0.24 21.91 17.40
C ILE A 304 -1.24 21.76 18.54
N ARG A 305 -0.78 22.04 19.77
CA ARG A 305 -1.65 22.27 20.91
C ARG A 305 -2.13 23.72 20.89
N LYS A 306 -3.38 23.96 20.52
CA LYS A 306 -3.97 25.31 20.64
C LYS A 306 -4.15 25.62 22.12
N ALA A 307 -3.80 26.82 22.57
CA ALA A 307 -4.00 27.25 23.96
C ALA A 307 -5.48 27.17 24.40
N SER A 308 -6.41 27.19 23.43
CA SER A 308 -7.84 27.04 23.63
C SER A 308 -8.35 25.59 23.57
N ASP A 309 -7.49 24.60 23.39
CA ASP A 309 -7.92 23.20 23.29
C ASP A 309 -8.15 22.64 24.72
N PRO A 310 -9.39 22.32 25.10
CA PRO A 310 -9.69 21.88 26.47
C PRO A 310 -9.17 20.47 26.77
N TYR A 311 -8.54 19.80 25.80
CA TYR A 311 -8.08 18.42 25.91
C TYR A 311 -6.56 18.30 25.80
N THR A 312 -5.96 17.49 26.68
CA THR A 312 -4.50 17.26 26.73
C THR A 312 -3.93 16.71 25.42
N PHE A 313 -4.73 15.99 24.64
CA PHE A 313 -4.31 15.28 23.43
C PHE A 313 -5.05 15.70 22.14
N GLY A 314 -5.86 16.76 22.21
CA GLY A 314 -6.65 17.27 21.07
C GLY A 314 -7.56 16.22 20.45
N PHE A 315 -7.55 16.09 19.12
CA PHE A 315 -8.35 15.08 18.39
C PHE A 315 -7.86 13.62 18.60
N ARG A 316 -6.72 13.40 19.26
CA ARG A 316 -6.16 12.06 19.54
C ARG A 316 -6.69 11.44 20.83
N GLU A 317 -7.71 12.04 21.42
CA GLU A 317 -8.36 11.55 22.62
C GLU A 317 -9.07 10.21 22.39
N ALA A 318 -8.89 9.27 23.33
CA ALA A 318 -9.52 7.96 23.33
C ALA A 318 -11.04 8.06 23.14
N HIS A 319 -11.62 7.15 22.34
CA HIS A 319 -13.05 7.12 22.00
C HIS A 319 -13.67 8.40 21.43
N ARG A 320 -12.91 9.45 21.11
CA ARG A 320 -13.50 10.70 20.63
C ARG A 320 -14.02 10.58 19.20
N HIS A 321 -13.20 10.02 18.32
CA HIS A 321 -13.51 9.83 16.91
C HIS A 321 -13.53 8.34 16.55
N SER A 322 -14.16 8.00 15.43
CA SER A 322 -14.08 6.65 14.86
C SER A 322 -12.74 6.45 14.17
N PHE A 323 -12.30 5.19 14.09
CA PHE A 323 -11.08 4.82 13.34
C PHE A 323 -11.20 5.25 11.88
N LEU A 324 -12.35 4.96 11.25
CA LEU A 324 -12.58 5.28 9.84
C LEU A 324 -12.45 6.79 9.56
N ALA A 325 -12.95 7.66 10.45
CA ALA A 325 -12.86 9.09 10.26
C ALA A 325 -11.42 9.61 10.43
N LEU A 326 -10.67 9.05 11.38
CA LEU A 326 -9.24 9.37 11.57
C LEU A 326 -8.39 8.87 10.41
N GLU A 327 -8.62 7.64 9.93
CA GLU A 327 -7.96 7.09 8.75
C GLU A 327 -8.28 7.93 7.52
N HIS A 328 -9.55 8.28 7.29
CA HIS A 328 -9.97 9.17 6.20
C HIS A 328 -9.22 10.52 6.24
N MET A 329 -9.15 11.17 7.40
CA MET A 329 -8.34 12.37 7.57
C MET A 329 -6.86 12.12 7.24
N GLY A 330 -6.27 11.05 7.76
CA GLY A 330 -4.89 10.66 7.49
C GLY A 330 -4.59 10.24 6.05
N VAL A 331 -5.61 9.91 5.26
CA VAL A 331 -5.49 9.58 3.83
C VAL A 331 -5.47 10.83 2.96
N PHE A 332 -6.31 11.82 3.29
CA PHE A 332 -6.57 12.99 2.43
C PHE A 332 -5.92 14.30 2.89
N THR A 333 -5.20 14.30 4.02
CA THR A 333 -4.53 15.51 4.53
C THR A 333 -3.08 15.27 4.92
N ASP A 334 -2.32 16.36 4.98
CA ASP A 334 -0.98 16.39 5.57
C ASP A 334 -1.06 16.73 7.05
N THR A 335 -1.50 15.75 7.84
CA THR A 335 -1.69 15.89 9.30
C THR A 335 -0.39 16.23 10.05
N HIS A 336 0.76 15.83 9.52
CA HIS A 336 2.09 16.01 10.12
C HIS A 336 2.91 17.13 9.46
N ASN A 337 2.29 17.91 8.57
CA ASN A 337 2.92 19.04 7.90
C ASN A 337 4.21 18.68 7.13
N HIS A 338 4.30 17.48 6.53
CA HIS A 338 5.45 17.05 5.74
C HIS A 338 5.78 17.97 4.57
N PHE A 339 4.80 18.62 3.97
CA PHE A 339 5.01 19.56 2.86
C PHE A 339 5.26 21.00 3.30
N GLN A 340 5.42 21.23 4.61
CA GLN A 340 5.72 22.56 5.15
C GLN A 340 7.22 22.72 5.39
N GLU A 341 7.71 23.94 5.26
CA GLU A 341 9.12 24.28 5.49
C GLU A 341 9.49 24.19 6.97
N LEU A 342 10.70 23.72 7.25
CA LEU A 342 11.29 23.78 8.58
C LEU A 342 11.75 25.21 8.90
N PRO A 343 11.56 25.69 10.15
CA PRO A 343 12.12 26.96 10.58
C PRO A 343 13.65 26.81 10.76
N GLY A 344 14.40 27.39 9.83
CA GLY A 344 15.86 27.52 9.91
C GLY A 344 16.66 26.40 9.24
N ALA A 345 17.99 26.47 9.38
CA ALA A 345 18.90 25.56 8.71
C ALA A 345 18.80 24.13 9.25
N GLN A 346 18.66 23.16 8.34
CA GLN A 346 18.68 21.73 8.63
C GLN A 346 20.10 21.31 9.02
N SER A 347 20.23 20.47 10.03
CA SER A 347 21.48 19.77 10.34
C SER A 347 21.17 18.41 10.95
N ILE A 348 21.87 17.37 10.50
CA ILE A 348 21.83 16.02 11.09
C ILE A 348 22.25 16.00 12.57
N ASP A 349 22.99 17.03 13.02
CA ASP A 349 23.40 17.20 14.42
C ASP A 349 22.33 17.87 15.29
N ARG A 350 21.30 18.47 14.68
CA ARG A 350 20.17 19.04 15.41
C ARG A 350 19.10 17.98 15.56
N PHE A 351 18.57 17.86 16.78
CA PHE A 351 17.36 17.09 17.02
C PHE A 351 16.21 17.82 16.33
N LEU A 352 15.77 17.31 15.18
CA LEU A 352 14.69 17.89 14.41
C LEU A 352 13.40 17.17 14.78
N ILE A 353 12.42 17.94 15.24
CA ILE A 353 11.12 17.44 15.67
C ILE A 353 10.10 17.85 14.61
N PRO A 354 9.20 16.95 14.16
CA PRO A 354 8.11 17.29 13.24
C PRO A 354 7.30 18.52 13.67
N ASP A 355 7.15 18.73 14.98
CA ASP A 355 6.44 19.83 15.65
C ASP A 355 6.96 21.23 15.26
N TYR A 356 8.17 21.33 14.71
CA TYR A 356 8.70 22.62 14.25
C TYR A 356 8.04 23.09 12.95
N LYS A 357 7.37 22.22 12.21
CA LYS A 357 6.71 22.56 10.94
C LYS A 357 5.35 23.19 11.20
N VAL A 358 5.23 24.47 10.88
CA VAL A 358 3.98 25.23 10.99
C VAL A 358 3.28 25.26 9.65
N ARG A 359 2.00 24.90 9.63
CA ARG A 359 1.18 24.98 8.43
C ARG A 359 1.01 26.43 7.96
N ARG A 360 1.27 26.68 6.67
CA ARG A 360 1.06 28.00 6.05
C ARG A 360 -0.41 28.39 6.00
N SER A 361 -0.67 29.70 5.98
CA SER A 361 -2.03 30.26 5.80
C SER A 361 -2.65 29.75 4.50
N GLY A 362 -3.95 29.42 4.51
CA GLY A 362 -4.69 28.90 3.35
C GLY A 362 -4.58 27.38 3.13
N LYS A 363 -3.60 26.69 3.74
CA LYS A 363 -3.41 25.24 3.55
C LYS A 363 -4.47 24.41 4.25
N THR A 364 -5.01 24.89 5.36
CA THR A 364 -6.07 24.19 6.09
C THR A 364 -7.32 24.08 5.22
N GLU A 365 -7.72 25.16 4.57
CA GLU A 365 -8.89 25.22 3.68
C GLU A 365 -8.74 24.25 2.49
N ILE A 366 -7.53 24.14 1.94
CA ILE A 366 -7.21 23.17 0.88
C ILE A 366 -7.34 21.73 1.41
N MET A 367 -6.84 21.45 2.61
CA MET A 367 -6.99 20.13 3.24
C MET A 367 -8.45 19.78 3.55
N VAL A 368 -9.25 20.75 4.00
CA VAL A 368 -10.70 20.59 4.17
C VAL A 368 -11.34 20.19 2.84
N ALA A 369 -11.04 20.90 1.75
CA ALA A 369 -11.55 20.56 0.42
C ALA A 369 -11.12 19.15 -0.01
N SER A 370 -9.87 18.77 0.28
CA SER A 370 -9.34 17.42 0.01
C SER A 370 -10.10 16.33 0.77
N MET A 371 -10.39 16.53 2.05
CA MET A 371 -11.20 15.59 2.86
C MET A 371 -12.64 15.49 2.37
N THR A 372 -13.27 16.63 2.10
CA THR A 372 -14.66 16.68 1.64
C THR A 372 -14.82 15.92 0.33
N LEU A 373 -13.99 16.20 -0.68
CA LEU A 373 -14.01 15.46 -1.94
C LEU A 373 -13.55 14.01 -1.75
N GLY A 374 -12.56 13.79 -0.87
CA GLY A 374 -12.06 12.51 -0.40
C GLY A 374 -13.16 11.52 0.03
N THR A 375 -14.25 12.04 0.60
CA THR A 375 -15.35 11.23 1.14
C THR A 375 -15.98 10.36 0.04
N ILE A 376 -16.07 10.85 -1.19
CA ILE A 376 -16.58 10.08 -2.34
C ILE A 376 -15.71 8.83 -2.57
N TRP A 377 -14.39 8.99 -2.53
CA TRP A 377 -13.44 7.92 -2.76
C TRP A 377 -13.39 6.92 -1.60
N THR A 378 -13.51 7.40 -0.35
CA THR A 378 -13.65 6.53 0.83
C THR A 378 -14.93 5.69 0.74
N LEU A 379 -16.08 6.30 0.45
CA LEU A 379 -17.34 5.56 0.28
C LEU A 379 -17.24 4.54 -0.84
N LEU A 380 -16.61 4.92 -1.96
CA LEU A 380 -16.39 4.01 -3.07
C LEU A 380 -15.51 2.81 -2.67
N ALA A 381 -14.44 3.03 -1.91
CA ALA A 381 -13.59 1.95 -1.40
C ALA A 381 -14.33 1.06 -0.38
N LEU A 382 -15.15 1.63 0.50
CA LEU A 382 -15.94 0.90 1.49
C LEU A 382 -17.01 0.00 0.86
N ILE A 383 -17.62 0.43 -0.26
CA ILE A 383 -18.61 -0.37 -1.00
C ILE A 383 -17.91 -1.36 -1.94
N GLY A 384 -16.87 -0.91 -2.64
CA GLY A 384 -16.12 -1.70 -3.62
C GLY A 384 -15.39 -2.87 -2.98
N THR A 385 -14.76 -2.67 -1.83
CA THR A 385 -13.94 -3.70 -1.19
C THR A 385 -14.74 -4.96 -0.85
N PRO A 386 -15.85 -4.91 -0.08
CA PRO A 386 -16.63 -6.12 0.20
C PRO A 386 -17.17 -6.78 -1.08
N TRP A 387 -17.60 -5.99 -2.06
CA TRP A 387 -18.18 -6.50 -3.31
C TRP A 387 -17.15 -7.29 -4.12
N ILE A 388 -15.98 -6.70 -4.39
CA ILE A 388 -14.95 -7.36 -5.18
C ILE A 388 -14.27 -8.47 -4.36
N LEU A 389 -14.09 -8.31 -3.05
CA LEU A 389 -13.56 -9.36 -2.17
C LEU A 389 -14.47 -10.60 -2.15
N PHE A 390 -15.79 -10.42 -2.11
CA PHE A 390 -16.72 -11.56 -2.22
C PHE A 390 -16.55 -12.29 -3.56
N GLY A 391 -16.35 -11.53 -4.65
CA GLY A 391 -15.96 -12.09 -5.95
C GLY A 391 -14.67 -12.89 -5.90
N ALA A 392 -13.62 -12.33 -5.30
CA ALA A 392 -12.30 -12.94 -5.15
C ALA A 392 -12.36 -14.26 -4.35
N VAL A 393 -13.11 -14.29 -3.23
CA VAL A 393 -13.32 -15.51 -2.44
C VAL A 393 -14.07 -16.58 -3.25
N ARG A 394 -15.08 -16.17 -4.03
CA ARG A 394 -15.81 -17.08 -4.90
C ARG A 394 -14.91 -17.63 -6.03
N HIS A 395 -14.03 -16.81 -6.57
CA HIS A 395 -13.06 -17.21 -7.59
C HIS A 395 -12.01 -18.16 -7.01
N LEU A 396 -11.52 -17.90 -5.79
CA LEU A 396 -10.65 -18.82 -5.06
C LEU A 396 -11.31 -20.19 -4.88
N TRP A 397 -12.56 -20.20 -4.41
CA TRP A 397 -13.33 -21.43 -4.21
C TRP A 397 -13.54 -22.23 -5.50
N LYS A 398 -13.60 -21.55 -6.65
CA LYS A 398 -13.83 -22.17 -7.97
C LYS A 398 -12.54 -22.44 -8.77
N ASP A 399 -11.36 -22.18 -8.19
CA ASP A 399 -10.06 -22.20 -8.89
C ASP A 399 -10.06 -21.34 -10.16
N LYS A 400 -10.62 -20.14 -10.05
CA LYS A 400 -10.65 -19.11 -11.09
C LYS A 400 -10.01 -17.81 -10.60
N LEU A 401 -9.07 -17.92 -9.67
CA LEU A 401 -8.43 -16.79 -9.04
C LEU A 401 -7.71 -15.94 -10.10
N GLU A 402 -8.12 -14.69 -10.23
CA GLU A 402 -7.45 -13.71 -11.09
C GLU A 402 -6.40 -12.93 -10.27
N HIS A 403 -5.54 -12.19 -10.96
CA HIS A 403 -4.44 -11.45 -10.36
C HIS A 403 -4.91 -10.43 -9.31
N GLU A 404 -5.93 -9.62 -9.62
CA GLU A 404 -6.46 -8.64 -8.68
C GLU A 404 -7.19 -9.28 -7.49
N ASP A 405 -7.71 -10.50 -7.63
CA ASP A 405 -8.33 -11.25 -6.53
C ASP A 405 -7.27 -11.52 -5.45
N VAL A 406 -6.05 -11.87 -5.87
CA VAL A 406 -4.89 -12.04 -4.98
C VAL A 406 -4.57 -10.72 -4.28
N ALA A 407 -4.49 -9.62 -5.04
CA ALA A 407 -4.20 -8.31 -4.48
C ALA A 407 -5.22 -7.93 -3.39
N LEU A 408 -6.51 -8.18 -3.60
CA LEU A 408 -7.53 -7.91 -2.60
C LEU A 408 -7.48 -8.84 -1.40
N LEU A 409 -7.28 -10.15 -1.61
CA LEU A 409 -7.16 -11.11 -0.51
C LEU A 409 -5.97 -10.76 0.39
N LEU A 410 -4.81 -10.46 -0.19
CA LEU A 410 -3.61 -10.08 0.55
C LEU A 410 -3.76 -8.70 1.18
N GLY A 411 -4.26 -7.70 0.44
CA GLY A 411 -4.51 -6.36 0.98
C GLY A 411 -5.49 -6.37 2.17
N THR A 412 -6.51 -7.22 2.11
CA THR A 412 -7.46 -7.42 3.21
C THR A 412 -6.80 -8.15 4.38
N ALA A 413 -5.99 -9.18 4.15
CA ALA A 413 -5.26 -9.86 5.21
C ALA A 413 -4.31 -8.90 5.96
N PHE A 414 -3.60 -8.04 5.21
CA PHE A 414 -2.74 -6.99 5.77
C PHE A 414 -3.52 -6.01 6.65
N PHE A 415 -4.71 -5.58 6.19
CA PHE A 415 -5.60 -4.71 6.95
C PHE A 415 -6.07 -5.37 8.24
N LEU A 416 -6.61 -6.59 8.14
CA LEU A 416 -7.20 -7.30 9.26
C LEU A 416 -6.19 -7.60 10.37
N LEU A 417 -4.94 -7.91 10.02
CA LEU A 417 -3.89 -8.12 11.00
C LEU A 417 -3.75 -6.89 11.93
N MET A 418 -3.68 -5.69 11.36
CA MET A 418 -3.54 -4.46 12.14
C MET A 418 -4.85 -4.08 12.80
N PHE A 419 -5.94 -4.04 12.02
CA PHE A 419 -7.25 -3.55 12.42
C PHE A 419 -7.86 -4.33 13.60
N LEU A 420 -7.77 -5.67 13.59
CA LEU A 420 -8.33 -6.50 14.65
C LEU A 420 -7.54 -6.40 15.96
N LEU A 421 -6.27 -5.99 15.90
CA LEU A 421 -5.41 -5.88 17.07
C LEU A 421 -5.52 -4.54 17.80
N ILE A 422 -6.02 -3.48 17.14
CA ILE A 422 -6.11 -2.12 17.70
C ILE A 422 -6.74 -2.09 19.11
N PRO A 423 -7.84 -2.80 19.42
CA PRO A 423 -8.46 -2.75 20.74
C PRO A 423 -7.61 -3.35 21.87
N PHE A 424 -6.49 -3.99 21.53
CA PHE A 424 -5.56 -4.59 22.47
C PHE A 424 -4.25 -3.81 22.60
N LEU A 425 -4.09 -2.73 21.83
CA LEU A 425 -2.89 -1.91 21.81
C LEU A 425 -2.97 -0.78 22.84
N TYR A 426 -1.90 -0.65 23.62
CA TYR A 426 -1.69 0.45 24.55
C TYR A 426 -1.40 1.74 23.78
N TRP A 427 -2.05 2.84 24.17
CA TRP A 427 -1.85 4.16 23.56
C TRP A 427 -2.15 4.21 22.05
N SER A 428 -3.06 3.38 21.57
CA SER A 428 -3.36 3.25 20.13
C SER A 428 -3.86 4.53 19.47
N ALA A 429 -4.61 5.38 20.18
CA ALA A 429 -5.06 6.68 19.66
C ALA A 429 -3.91 7.69 19.59
N LEU A 430 -3.06 7.71 20.63
CA LEU A 430 -1.94 8.64 20.76
C LEU A 430 -0.78 8.30 19.81
N THR A 431 -0.42 7.03 19.71
CA THR A 431 0.67 6.49 18.87
C THR A 431 0.35 6.48 17.39
N GLY A 432 -0.89 6.83 17.02
CA GLY A 432 -1.28 6.95 15.61
C GLY A 432 -1.56 5.60 14.96
N SER A 433 -2.15 4.63 15.67
CA SER A 433 -2.55 3.34 15.07
C SER A 433 -3.56 3.49 13.93
N TRP A 434 -4.21 4.65 13.81
CA TRP A 434 -5.11 5.02 12.71
C TRP A 434 -4.40 5.62 11.48
N GLN A 435 -3.09 5.87 11.56
CA GLN A 435 -2.35 6.53 10.48
C GLN A 435 -2.29 5.64 9.24
N SER A 436 -2.57 6.25 8.09
CA SER A 436 -2.63 5.61 6.77
C SER A 436 -1.36 4.82 6.38
N ARG A 437 -0.21 5.17 6.97
CA ARG A 437 1.09 4.49 6.76
C ARG A 437 1.07 3.00 7.12
N LEU A 438 0.31 2.66 8.15
CA LEU A 438 0.19 1.27 8.62
C LEU A 438 -0.65 0.42 7.67
N TYR A 439 -1.42 1.04 6.78
CA TYR A 439 -2.41 0.39 5.92
C TYR A 439 -2.18 0.66 4.42
N MET A 440 -1.01 1.19 4.02
CA MET A 440 -0.78 1.65 2.65
C MET A 440 -1.10 0.59 1.58
N ILE A 441 -0.65 -0.66 1.79
CA ILE A 441 -0.96 -1.79 0.89
C ILE A 441 -2.47 -2.01 0.81
N SER A 442 -3.15 -2.01 1.94
CA SER A 442 -4.60 -2.20 2.03
C SER A 442 -5.35 -1.06 1.34
N LEU A 443 -4.93 0.19 1.54
CA LEU A 443 -5.51 1.36 0.89
C LEU A 443 -5.39 1.28 -0.64
N LEU A 444 -4.22 0.89 -1.17
CA LEU A 444 -4.04 0.65 -2.62
C LEU A 444 -5.04 -0.38 -3.14
N CYS A 445 -5.20 -1.50 -2.43
CA CYS A 445 -6.14 -2.56 -2.80
C CYS A 445 -7.60 -2.12 -2.67
N PHE A 446 -7.95 -1.36 -1.64
CA PHE A 446 -9.33 -0.91 -1.40
C PHE A 446 -9.77 0.13 -2.43
N PHE A 447 -8.87 1.07 -2.79
CA PHE A 447 -9.13 1.99 -3.90
C PHE A 447 -9.19 1.26 -5.24
N LEU A 448 -8.31 0.27 -5.48
CA LEU A 448 -8.40 -0.59 -6.67
C LEU A 448 -9.78 -1.27 -6.74
N ALA A 449 -10.27 -1.84 -5.63
CA ALA A 449 -11.60 -2.46 -5.57
C ALA A 449 -12.72 -1.46 -5.89
N GLY A 450 -12.64 -0.24 -5.36
CA GLY A 450 -13.57 0.84 -5.65
C GLY A 450 -13.63 1.21 -7.14
N PHE A 451 -12.48 1.41 -7.77
CA PHE A 451 -12.42 1.72 -9.20
C PHE A 451 -12.84 0.53 -10.08
N LEU A 452 -12.50 -0.70 -9.70
CA LEU A 452 -12.97 -1.91 -10.39
C LEU A 452 -14.49 -2.10 -10.25
N LEU A 453 -15.08 -1.73 -9.12
CA LEU A 453 -16.53 -1.73 -8.95
C LEU A 453 -17.18 -0.78 -9.99
N LEU A 454 -16.69 0.45 -10.12
CA LEU A 454 -17.19 1.41 -11.13
C LEU A 454 -17.03 0.85 -12.55
N ASP A 455 -15.86 0.28 -12.87
CA ASP A 455 -15.57 -0.28 -14.19
C ASP A 455 -16.58 -1.37 -14.57
N ARG A 456 -16.83 -2.30 -13.64
CA ARG A 456 -17.63 -3.51 -13.86
C ARG A 456 -19.14 -3.25 -13.82
N THR A 457 -19.59 -2.16 -13.20
CA THR A 457 -21.02 -1.92 -12.95
C THR A 457 -21.55 -0.68 -13.68
N VAL A 458 -21.04 0.49 -13.32
CA VAL A 458 -21.56 1.79 -13.76
C VAL A 458 -21.02 2.12 -15.16
N VAL A 459 -19.69 2.10 -15.32
CA VAL A 459 -19.03 2.47 -16.58
C VAL A 459 -19.29 1.44 -17.68
N ALA A 460 -19.43 0.16 -17.33
CA ALA A 460 -19.84 -0.88 -18.28
C ALA A 460 -21.19 -0.57 -18.96
N LYS A 461 -22.11 0.11 -18.25
CA LYS A 461 -23.41 0.50 -18.77
C LYS A 461 -23.39 1.91 -19.37
N TRP A 462 -22.59 2.82 -18.80
CA TRP A 462 -22.54 4.24 -19.15
C TRP A 462 -21.08 4.68 -19.35
N PRO A 463 -20.45 4.37 -20.50
CA PRO A 463 -19.02 4.61 -20.70
C PRO A 463 -18.59 6.08 -20.52
N LYS A 464 -19.50 7.03 -20.79
CA LYS A 464 -19.25 8.48 -20.62
C LYS A 464 -18.91 8.85 -19.17
N LEU A 465 -19.47 8.14 -18.18
CA LEU A 465 -19.19 8.41 -16.75
C LEU A 465 -17.72 8.19 -16.38
N ALA A 466 -16.93 7.47 -17.19
CA ALA A 466 -15.49 7.36 -16.97
C ALA A 466 -14.78 8.72 -17.06
N PHE A 467 -15.26 9.63 -17.92
CA PHE A 467 -14.71 10.99 -18.03
C PHE A 467 -15.12 11.87 -16.85
N ASP A 468 -16.33 11.70 -16.32
CA ASP A 468 -16.77 12.43 -15.12
C ASP A 468 -15.95 12.01 -13.91
N VAL A 469 -15.71 10.70 -13.74
CA VAL A 469 -14.83 10.16 -12.70
C VAL A 469 -13.40 10.69 -12.88
N LEU A 470 -12.86 10.66 -14.10
CA LEU A 470 -11.54 11.22 -14.39
C LEU A 470 -11.46 12.71 -14.02
N THR A 471 -12.50 13.48 -14.32
CA THR A 471 -12.57 14.92 -14.00
C THR A 471 -12.54 15.14 -12.49
N LEU A 472 -13.34 14.39 -11.72
CA LEU A 472 -13.31 14.45 -10.26
C LEU A 472 -11.94 14.07 -9.68
N VAL A 473 -11.29 13.05 -10.25
CA VAL A 473 -9.92 12.69 -9.86
C VAL A 473 -8.95 13.83 -10.18
N ILE A 474 -9.01 14.44 -11.36
CA ILE A 474 -8.13 15.57 -11.72
C ILE A 474 -8.30 16.72 -10.73
N VAL A 475 -9.54 17.02 -10.31
CA VAL A 475 -9.82 18.02 -9.27
C VAL A 475 -9.16 17.62 -7.93
N GLN A 476 -9.32 16.36 -7.49
CA GLN A 476 -8.67 15.86 -6.27
C GLN A 476 -7.14 15.94 -6.35
N CYS A 477 -6.56 15.58 -7.49
CA CYS A 477 -5.12 15.70 -7.74
C CYS A 477 -4.69 17.16 -7.66
N GLY A 478 -5.42 18.08 -8.31
CA GLY A 478 -5.15 19.52 -8.27
C GLY A 478 -5.16 20.08 -6.84
N ILE A 479 -6.14 19.70 -6.02
CA ILE A 479 -6.19 20.04 -4.59
C ILE A 479 -4.95 19.51 -3.86
N THR A 480 -4.53 18.27 -4.14
CA THR A 480 -3.35 17.67 -3.51
C THR A 480 -2.06 18.39 -3.92
N VAL A 481 -1.93 18.78 -5.18
CA VAL A 481 -0.79 19.57 -5.66
C VAL A 481 -0.74 20.92 -4.95
N LEU A 482 -1.87 21.61 -4.81
CA LEU A 482 -1.97 22.87 -4.06
C LEU A 482 -1.71 22.68 -2.56
N MET A 483 -1.99 21.51 -1.99
CA MET A 483 -1.62 21.18 -0.62
C MET A 483 -0.10 21.01 -0.47
N ALA A 484 0.53 20.33 -1.43
CA ALA A 484 1.95 19.96 -1.38
C ALA A 484 2.94 21.06 -1.83
N ALA A 485 2.52 21.97 -2.72
CA ALA A 485 3.32 23.11 -3.22
C ALA A 485 3.14 24.34 -2.33
#